data_AF-A0AAV0NPJ5-F1
#
_entry.id   AF-A0AAV0NPJ5-F1
#
_cell.length_a   1.000
_cell.length_b   1.000
_cell.length_c   1.000
_cell.angle_alpha   90.00
_cell.angle_beta   90.00
_cell.angle_gamma   90.00
#
_symmetry.space_group_name_H-M   'P 1'
#
loop_
_entity.id
_entity.type
_entity.pdbx_description
1 polymer ?
#
loop_
_entity_poly.entity_id
_entity_poly.type
_entity_poly.pdbx_seq_one_letter_code
_entity_poly.pdbx_strand_id
1 'polypeptide(L)'
;MVSKPWRIIPRPLLETILNNHAQHHRVQQPLILHGPRGVGKTTLIIDRLLNDWNKGPHVTGYVDFAESVKDHHPKHGNSFPWGSWSTCNPPVVADCATQLESCLESMAQKAIQLGSISSTQIFSIVSKWHLPDTALRRIIVQNSAGVASKSKNAVSEKVFGSVLWDRAVFALSARSNAREMDKLLNLGEKGKRKLSVDETSYYREALVALRLAKEVIRAMQSSRGNAIAQLNRTGGFSRSLANSCTDWPCLLLELLSQAAEIDYFQPKLVINNIEVLKNALLNDDKMVSGSMYHDSLIWRIIALGANEKCLPVMLVTSDSYYSYRAFMDFGFPDIFISRETFGWTPMEAELHMIADYFSQSEWKVIVEVLGPSPRHLFELYALKQSSYYQK
;
A
#
# COMPACT_ATOMS: atom_id res chain seq x y z
N MET A 1 -31.38 -4.40 -14.20
CA MET A 1 -29.96 -4.14 -13.88
C MET A 1 -29.41 -3.22 -14.95
N VAL A 2 -28.83 -2.08 -14.55
CA VAL A 2 -28.32 -1.04 -15.47
C VAL A 2 -27.13 -1.60 -16.25
N SER A 3 -27.20 -1.59 -17.58
CA SER A 3 -26.17 -2.14 -18.48
C SER A 3 -25.18 -1.09 -18.99
N LYS A 4 -25.36 0.19 -18.61
CA LYS A 4 -24.56 1.30 -19.11
C LYS A 4 -23.42 1.64 -18.14
N PRO A 5 -22.17 1.75 -18.63
CA PRO A 5 -21.07 2.22 -17.80
C PRO A 5 -21.33 3.67 -17.38
N TRP A 6 -20.98 3.98 -16.13
CA TRP A 6 -21.15 5.32 -15.59
C TRP A 6 -20.23 6.31 -16.31
N ARG A 7 -20.76 7.47 -16.69
CA ARG A 7 -19.97 8.54 -17.30
C ARG A 7 -18.89 9.03 -16.32
N ILE A 8 -17.65 9.14 -16.79
CA ILE A 8 -16.56 9.69 -15.99
C ILE A 8 -16.65 11.21 -16.04
N ILE A 9 -16.89 11.84 -14.88
CA ILE A 9 -16.99 13.30 -14.75
C ILE A 9 -15.58 13.88 -14.51
N PRO A 10 -15.04 14.73 -15.39
CA PRO A 10 -13.75 15.37 -15.19
C PRO A 10 -13.72 16.28 -13.95
N ARG A 11 -12.57 16.34 -13.28
CA ARG A 11 -12.35 17.14 -12.07
C ARG A 11 -11.09 18.00 -12.18
N PRO A 12 -11.02 19.00 -13.07
CA PRO A 12 -9.75 19.66 -13.43
C PRO A 12 -8.95 20.23 -12.25
N LEU A 13 -9.60 20.89 -11.29
CA LEU A 13 -8.93 21.44 -10.11
C LEU A 13 -8.32 20.35 -9.24
N LEU A 14 -9.08 19.29 -8.98
CA LEU A 14 -8.61 18.17 -8.17
C LEU A 14 -7.54 17.35 -8.88
N GLU A 15 -7.74 17.08 -10.17
CA GLU A 15 -6.75 16.44 -11.04
C GLU A 15 -5.43 17.21 -10.96
N THR A 16 -5.48 18.54 -11.00
CA THR A 16 -4.30 19.40 -10.84
C THR A 16 -3.64 19.21 -9.46
N ILE A 17 -4.41 19.19 -8.36
CA ILE A 17 -3.87 18.97 -7.01
C ILE A 17 -3.22 17.59 -6.89
N LEU A 18 -3.90 16.55 -7.34
CA LEU A 18 -3.41 15.18 -7.32
C LEU A 18 -2.14 15.03 -8.17
N ASN A 19 -2.14 15.63 -9.37
CA ASN A 19 -0.97 15.66 -10.24
C ASN A 19 0.19 16.40 -9.57
N ASN A 20 -0.04 17.58 -9.00
CA ASN A 20 1.00 18.33 -8.31
C ASN A 20 1.62 17.49 -7.18
N HIS A 21 0.80 16.80 -6.38
CA HIS A 21 1.32 15.90 -5.34
C HIS A 21 2.13 14.73 -5.95
N ALA A 22 1.61 14.09 -6.99
CA ALA A 22 2.25 12.97 -7.68
C ALA A 22 3.55 13.34 -8.42
N GLN A 23 3.74 14.61 -8.81
CA GLN A 23 4.92 15.09 -9.53
C GLN A 23 6.14 15.29 -8.63
N HIS A 24 5.95 15.38 -7.31
CA HIS A 24 7.06 15.45 -6.38
C HIS A 24 7.73 14.08 -6.25
N HIS A 25 9.06 14.04 -6.20
CA HIS A 25 9.80 12.80 -5.90
C HIS A 25 9.76 12.47 -4.40
N ARG A 26 9.65 13.49 -3.54
CA ARG A 26 9.46 13.37 -2.08
C ARG A 26 8.53 14.46 -1.54
N VAL A 27 7.73 14.13 -0.54
CA VAL A 27 6.74 14.99 0.10
C VAL A 27 6.81 14.84 1.62
N GLN A 28 6.39 15.87 2.35
CA GLN A 28 6.33 15.83 3.81
C GLN A 28 5.04 15.18 4.33
N GLN A 29 3.97 15.26 3.55
CA GLN A 29 2.62 14.92 4.01
C GLN A 29 2.00 13.96 3.01
N PRO A 30 1.41 12.83 3.46
CA PRO A 30 0.51 12.07 2.61
C PRO A 30 -0.73 12.90 2.23
N LEU A 31 -1.33 12.58 1.08
CA LEU A 31 -2.56 13.20 0.61
C LEU A 31 -3.74 12.29 0.91
N ILE A 32 -4.84 12.84 1.44
CA ILE A 32 -6.11 12.11 1.59
C ILE A 32 -7.08 12.57 0.51
N LEU A 33 -7.48 11.64 -0.36
CA LEU A 33 -8.61 11.84 -1.26
C LEU A 33 -9.88 11.31 -0.59
N HIS A 34 -10.59 12.22 0.09
CA HIS A 34 -11.85 11.93 0.76
C HIS A 34 -13.05 12.36 -0.08
N GLY A 35 -14.12 11.59 0.01
CA GLY A 35 -15.46 11.96 -0.45
C GLY A 35 -16.42 10.80 -0.24
N PRO A 36 -17.73 10.99 -0.46
CA PRO A 36 -18.72 9.92 -0.30
C PRO A 36 -18.38 8.65 -1.08
N ARG A 37 -19.05 7.53 -0.80
CA ARG A 37 -18.92 6.34 -1.65
C ARG A 37 -19.43 6.65 -3.06
N GLY A 38 -19.03 5.90 -4.08
CA GLY A 38 -19.62 5.92 -5.44
C GLY A 38 -19.52 7.20 -6.31
N VAL A 39 -19.07 8.33 -5.78
CA VAL A 39 -18.82 9.60 -6.51
C VAL A 39 -17.73 9.52 -7.59
N GLY A 40 -17.03 8.38 -7.74
CA GLY A 40 -16.07 8.14 -8.81
C GLY A 40 -14.59 8.34 -8.46
N LYS A 41 -14.18 8.26 -7.18
CA LYS A 41 -12.77 8.44 -6.75
C LYS A 41 -11.83 7.43 -7.42
N THR A 42 -12.17 6.16 -7.33
CA THR A 42 -11.42 5.04 -7.95
C THR A 42 -11.32 5.23 -9.46
N THR A 43 -12.45 5.54 -10.11
CA THR A 43 -12.55 5.75 -11.56
C THR A 43 -11.68 6.92 -12.02
N LEU A 44 -11.68 8.05 -11.28
CA LEU A 44 -10.79 9.18 -11.55
C LEU A 44 -9.32 8.74 -11.55
N ILE A 45 -8.91 7.99 -10.52
CA ILE A 45 -7.52 7.53 -10.39
C ILE A 45 -7.16 6.59 -11.53
N ILE A 46 -7.92 5.51 -11.71
CA ILE A 46 -7.57 4.45 -12.66
C ILE A 46 -7.63 4.95 -14.11
N ASP A 47 -8.71 5.63 -14.50
CA ASP A 47 -8.98 5.92 -15.91
C ASP A 47 -8.37 7.24 -16.38
N ARG A 48 -8.13 8.21 -15.47
CA ARG A 48 -7.64 9.54 -15.84
C ARG A 48 -6.21 9.84 -15.36
N LEU A 49 -5.78 9.32 -14.21
CA LEU A 49 -4.53 9.75 -13.58
C LEU A 49 -3.41 8.69 -13.65
N LEU A 50 -3.76 7.43 -13.43
CA LEU A 50 -2.78 6.35 -13.23
C LEU A 50 -1.90 6.11 -14.46
N ASN A 51 -2.46 6.26 -15.66
CA ASN A 51 -1.68 6.14 -16.90
C ASN A 51 -0.58 7.19 -16.98
N ASP A 52 -0.91 8.45 -16.67
CA ASP A 52 0.07 9.55 -16.69
C ASP A 52 1.08 9.43 -15.56
N TRP A 53 0.65 8.93 -14.39
CA TRP A 53 1.52 8.66 -13.26
C TRP A 53 2.46 7.46 -13.45
N ASN A 54 2.35 6.75 -14.57
CA ASN A 54 3.28 5.70 -14.98
C ASN A 54 4.07 6.05 -16.25
N LYS A 55 3.98 7.30 -16.75
CA LYS A 55 4.80 7.81 -17.85
C LYS A 55 6.10 8.42 -17.32
N GLY A 56 7.18 8.35 -18.10
CA GLY A 56 8.47 8.93 -17.73
C GLY A 56 9.13 8.26 -16.51
N PRO A 57 9.91 8.99 -15.68
CA PRO A 57 10.62 8.42 -14.51
C PRO A 57 9.66 7.96 -13.40
N HIS A 58 8.35 8.18 -13.56
CA HIS A 58 7.36 7.88 -12.55
C HIS A 58 7.03 6.39 -12.47
N VAL A 59 6.87 5.91 -11.23
CA VAL A 59 6.43 4.53 -10.95
C VAL A 59 5.34 4.58 -9.91
N THR A 60 4.12 4.14 -10.26
CA THR A 60 3.00 4.13 -9.32
C THR A 60 2.70 2.73 -8.83
N GLY A 61 2.79 2.53 -7.52
CA GLY A 61 2.15 1.41 -6.85
C GLY A 61 0.69 1.74 -6.63
N TYR A 62 -0.21 0.84 -7.04
CA TYR A 62 -1.64 0.95 -6.78
C TYR A 62 -2.09 -0.28 -6.02
N VAL A 63 -2.66 -0.07 -4.83
CA VAL A 63 -3.22 -1.10 -3.97
C VAL A 63 -4.68 -0.78 -3.74
N ASP A 64 -5.55 -1.78 -3.85
CA ASP A 64 -6.97 -1.62 -3.55
C ASP A 64 -7.41 -2.69 -2.56
N PHE A 65 -7.56 -2.34 -1.29
CA PHE A 65 -7.90 -3.32 -0.24
C PHE A 65 -9.30 -3.92 -0.42
N ALA A 66 -10.13 -3.35 -1.29
CA ALA A 66 -11.40 -3.92 -1.66
C ALA A 66 -11.32 -4.96 -2.80
N GLU A 67 -10.15 -5.16 -3.43
CA GLU A 67 -10.02 -5.99 -4.63
C GLU A 67 -10.46 -7.46 -4.43
N SER A 68 -10.28 -7.99 -3.22
CA SER A 68 -10.66 -9.37 -2.87
C SER A 68 -12.17 -9.58 -2.74
N VAL A 69 -12.96 -8.50 -2.68
CA VAL A 69 -14.43 -8.55 -2.67
C VAL A 69 -14.94 -8.73 -4.10
N LYS A 70 -14.83 -9.97 -4.60
CA LYS A 70 -15.05 -10.32 -6.01
C LYS A 70 -16.41 -9.89 -6.55
N ASP A 71 -17.46 -10.08 -5.76
CA ASP A 71 -18.84 -9.84 -6.17
C ASP A 71 -19.14 -8.38 -6.50
N HIS A 72 -18.25 -7.45 -6.11
CA HIS A 72 -18.52 -6.03 -6.24
C HIS A 72 -17.36 -5.19 -6.78
N HIS A 73 -16.21 -5.78 -7.11
CA HIS A 73 -15.04 -5.00 -7.53
C HIS A 73 -14.90 -4.89 -9.07
N PRO A 74 -14.60 -3.69 -9.63
CA PRO A 74 -14.50 -3.44 -11.08
C PRO A 74 -13.58 -4.40 -11.84
N LYS A 75 -12.48 -4.84 -11.21
CA LYS A 75 -11.53 -5.79 -11.80
C LYS A 75 -12.16 -7.14 -12.17
N HIS A 76 -13.26 -7.52 -11.53
CA HIS A 76 -13.96 -8.79 -11.80
C HIS A 76 -15.20 -8.58 -12.69
N GLY A 77 -15.30 -7.45 -13.40
CA GLY A 77 -16.42 -7.14 -14.28
C GLY A 77 -17.67 -6.64 -13.56
N ASN A 78 -17.60 -6.45 -12.24
CA ASN A 78 -18.70 -5.96 -11.42
C ASN A 78 -18.53 -4.46 -11.16
N SER A 79 -19.50 -3.64 -11.55
CA SER A 79 -19.55 -2.25 -11.08
C SER A 79 -20.11 -2.24 -9.66
N PHE A 80 -19.51 -1.46 -8.78
CA PHE A 80 -20.05 -1.20 -7.45
C PHE A 80 -21.00 0.01 -7.55
N PRO A 81 -22.34 -0.14 -7.58
CA PRO A 81 -23.17 1.01 -7.32
C PRO A 81 -23.35 1.09 -5.80
N TRP A 82 -22.53 1.91 -5.15
CA TRP A 82 -22.90 2.53 -3.87
C TRP A 82 -23.41 1.57 -2.75
N GLY A 83 -22.95 0.33 -2.69
CA GLY A 83 -23.18 -0.56 -1.56
C GLY A 83 -22.42 -0.12 -0.30
N SER A 84 -22.97 -0.34 0.88
CA SER A 84 -22.17 -0.16 2.08
C SER A 84 -21.21 -1.35 2.20
N TRP A 85 -19.91 -1.11 2.35
CA TRP A 85 -18.93 -2.14 2.75
C TRP A 85 -19.39 -2.95 3.97
N SER A 86 -20.31 -2.43 4.77
CA SER A 86 -20.94 -3.13 5.90
C SER A 86 -21.81 -4.33 5.52
N THR A 87 -22.11 -4.52 4.23
CA THR A 87 -22.92 -5.66 3.72
C THR A 87 -22.08 -6.71 3.00
N CYS A 88 -20.80 -6.42 2.75
CA CYS A 88 -19.85 -7.34 2.13
C CYS A 88 -19.05 -8.06 3.22
N ASN A 89 -18.63 -9.29 2.96
CA ASN A 89 -17.64 -9.94 3.80
C ASN A 89 -16.34 -9.11 3.74
N PRO A 90 -15.81 -8.65 4.89
CA PRO A 90 -14.57 -7.89 4.89
C PRO A 90 -13.41 -8.77 4.41
N PRO A 91 -12.39 -8.18 3.77
CA PRO A 91 -11.19 -8.92 3.44
C PRO A 91 -10.43 -9.34 4.71
N VAL A 92 -9.52 -10.28 4.56
CA VAL A 92 -8.63 -10.70 5.64
C VAL A 92 -7.47 -9.71 5.77
N VAL A 93 -7.04 -9.41 7.00
CA VAL A 93 -5.90 -8.52 7.28
C VAL A 93 -4.62 -9.01 6.60
N ALA A 94 -4.33 -10.30 6.69
CA ALA A 94 -3.16 -10.93 6.06
C ALA A 94 -3.15 -10.77 4.53
N ASP A 95 -4.31 -10.84 3.88
CA ASP A 95 -4.42 -10.65 2.43
C ASP A 95 -4.16 -9.19 2.05
N CYS A 96 -4.71 -8.24 2.80
CA CYS A 96 -4.45 -6.82 2.61
C CYS A 96 -2.96 -6.49 2.81
N ALA A 97 -2.35 -7.00 3.88
CA ALA A 97 -0.93 -6.86 4.13
C ALA A 97 -0.10 -7.43 2.97
N THR A 98 -0.44 -8.64 2.51
CA THR A 98 0.24 -9.29 1.38
C THR A 98 0.11 -8.47 0.09
N GLN A 99 -1.05 -7.89 -0.19
CA GLN A 99 -1.28 -7.04 -1.37
C GLN A 99 -0.40 -5.79 -1.32
N LEU A 100 -0.33 -5.12 -0.16
CA LEU A 100 0.53 -3.95 0.04
C LEU A 100 2.02 -4.31 -0.08
N GLU A 101 2.46 -5.36 0.62
CA GLU A 101 3.84 -5.83 0.59
C GLU A 101 4.27 -6.21 -0.83
N SER A 102 3.43 -6.95 -1.57
CA SER A 102 3.73 -7.37 -2.93
C SER A 102 3.85 -6.18 -3.89
N CYS A 103 2.99 -5.17 -3.72
CA CYS A 103 3.06 -3.94 -4.51
C CYS A 103 4.36 -3.18 -4.24
N LEU A 104 4.70 -2.96 -2.97
CA LEU A 104 5.93 -2.27 -2.57
C LEU A 104 7.19 -3.05 -2.96
N GLU A 105 7.17 -4.38 -2.86
CA GLU A 105 8.26 -5.25 -3.31
C GLU A 105 8.48 -5.13 -4.82
N SER A 106 7.41 -5.12 -5.61
CA SER A 106 7.50 -4.93 -7.06
C SER A 106 8.12 -3.56 -7.41
N MET A 107 7.72 -2.50 -6.71
CA MET A 107 8.33 -1.18 -6.86
C MET A 107 9.82 -1.19 -6.47
N ALA A 108 10.19 -1.84 -5.37
CA ALA A 108 11.57 -1.94 -4.92
C ALA A 108 12.43 -2.76 -5.89
N GLN A 109 11.89 -3.84 -6.44
CA GLN A 109 12.54 -4.62 -7.50
C GLN A 109 12.79 -3.75 -8.75
N LYS A 110 11.82 -2.93 -9.16
CA LYS A 110 12.00 -1.99 -10.28
C LYS A 110 13.08 -0.95 -9.97
N ALA A 111 13.14 -0.43 -8.75
CA ALA A 111 14.20 0.48 -8.32
C ALA A 111 15.59 -0.19 -8.31
N ILE A 112 15.68 -1.47 -7.94
CA ILE A 112 16.93 -2.26 -8.04
C ILE A 112 17.34 -2.45 -9.51
N GLN A 113 16.39 -2.73 -10.40
CA GLN A 113 16.66 -2.82 -11.85
C GLN A 113 17.16 -1.51 -12.44
N LEU A 114 16.74 -0.38 -11.87
CA LEU A 114 17.26 0.95 -12.20
C LEU A 114 18.56 1.27 -11.44
N GLY A 115 19.08 0.38 -10.60
CA GLY A 115 20.28 0.65 -9.79
C GLY A 115 20.12 1.73 -8.72
N SER A 116 18.89 2.18 -8.44
CA SER A 116 18.60 3.18 -7.39
C SER A 116 18.69 2.59 -5.97
N ILE A 117 18.64 1.26 -5.85
CA ILE A 117 18.73 0.53 -4.59
C ILE A 117 19.88 -0.47 -4.64
N SER A 118 20.69 -0.45 -3.59
CA SER A 118 21.85 -1.30 -3.36
C SER A 118 21.71 -2.17 -2.12
N SER A 119 22.53 -3.23 -2.04
CA SER A 119 22.63 -4.10 -0.86
C SER A 119 22.98 -3.30 0.42
N THR A 120 23.88 -2.32 0.31
CA THR A 120 24.32 -1.49 1.43
C THR A 120 23.22 -0.55 1.94
N GLN A 121 22.44 0.06 1.04
CA GLN A 121 21.28 0.87 1.42
C GLN A 121 20.23 0.02 2.15
N ILE A 122 19.93 -1.18 1.64
CA ILE A 122 19.01 -2.11 2.29
C ILE A 122 19.48 -2.43 3.72
N PHE A 123 20.75 -2.79 3.88
CA PHE A 123 21.32 -3.09 5.19
C PHE A 123 21.27 -1.89 6.15
N SER A 124 21.58 -0.69 5.65
CA SER A 124 21.54 0.54 6.45
C SER A 124 20.14 0.81 7.01
N ILE A 125 19.10 0.67 6.19
CA ILE A 125 17.72 0.89 6.64
C ILE A 125 17.28 -0.22 7.62
N VAL A 126 17.60 -1.49 7.34
CA VAL A 126 17.32 -2.59 8.29
C VAL A 126 17.97 -2.31 9.64
N SER A 127 19.22 -1.84 9.66
CA SER A 127 20.00 -1.61 10.87
C SER A 127 19.58 -0.34 11.63
N LYS A 128 18.96 0.61 10.94
CA LYS A 128 18.38 1.81 11.56
C LYS A 128 17.19 1.46 12.47
N TRP A 129 16.34 0.53 12.04
CA TRP A 129 15.13 0.16 12.78
C TRP A 129 15.28 -1.08 13.66
N HIS A 130 16.26 -1.93 13.36
CA HIS A 130 16.43 -3.23 13.98
C HIS A 130 17.88 -3.53 14.32
N LEU A 131 18.09 -4.48 15.23
CA LEU A 131 19.40 -5.08 15.53
C LEU A 131 19.44 -6.46 14.85
N PRO A 132 19.87 -6.55 13.57
CA PRO A 132 19.70 -7.76 12.78
C PRO A 132 20.66 -8.89 13.15
N ASP A 133 21.71 -8.63 13.95
CA ASP A 133 22.81 -9.56 14.22
C ASP A 133 22.36 -10.96 14.65
N THR A 134 21.41 -11.04 15.58
CA THR A 134 20.89 -12.33 16.09
C THR A 134 20.12 -13.08 15.00
N ALA A 135 19.32 -12.37 14.19
CA ALA A 135 18.57 -12.96 13.09
C ALA A 135 19.52 -13.42 11.97
N LEU A 136 20.50 -12.59 11.59
CA LEU A 136 21.52 -12.92 10.60
C LEU A 136 22.33 -14.15 11.00
N ARG A 137 22.80 -14.23 12.25
CA ARG A 137 23.51 -15.41 12.76
C ARG A 137 22.66 -16.68 12.65
N ARG A 138 21.37 -16.61 13.01
CA ARG A 138 20.44 -17.74 12.87
C ARG A 138 20.27 -18.16 11.42
N ILE A 139 20.05 -17.21 10.51
CA ILE A 139 19.87 -17.46 9.08
C ILE A 139 21.14 -18.10 8.48
N ILE A 140 22.33 -17.58 8.80
CA ILE A 140 23.61 -18.16 8.34
C ILE A 140 23.78 -19.60 8.81
N VAL A 141 23.48 -19.89 10.09
CA VAL A 141 23.60 -21.24 10.66
C VAL A 141 22.60 -22.21 10.02
N GLN A 142 21.34 -21.81 9.87
CA GLN A 142 20.32 -22.61 9.17
C GLN A 142 20.70 -22.86 7.71
N ASN A 143 21.30 -21.87 7.05
CA ASN A 143 21.83 -21.99 5.70
C ASN A 143 23.11 -22.83 5.59
N SER A 144 23.78 -23.13 6.71
CA SER A 144 24.96 -23.99 6.73
C SER A 144 24.62 -25.46 7.00
N ALA A 145 23.45 -25.74 7.58
CA ALA A 145 23.03 -27.08 8.01
C ALA A 145 22.73 -28.08 6.87
N GLY A 146 22.62 -27.60 5.62
CA GLY A 146 22.36 -28.44 4.43
C GLY A 146 23.61 -28.89 3.67
N VAL A 147 24.81 -28.42 4.05
CA VAL A 147 26.08 -28.85 3.46
C VAL A 147 26.73 -29.83 4.44
N ALA A 148 26.71 -31.12 4.09
CA ALA A 148 27.43 -32.12 4.86
C ALA A 148 28.92 -31.74 4.97
N SER A 149 29.42 -31.68 6.20
CA SER A 149 30.83 -31.75 6.58
C SER A 149 31.69 -30.47 6.53
N LYS A 150 32.32 -30.20 7.70
CA LYS A 150 33.62 -29.52 7.89
C LYS A 150 33.73 -28.01 7.68
N SER A 151 32.92 -27.23 8.39
CA SER A 151 33.46 -26.07 9.12
C SER A 151 32.44 -25.61 10.15
N LYS A 152 32.64 -26.00 11.42
CA LYS A 152 32.08 -25.26 12.55
C LYS A 152 32.91 -23.99 12.70
N ASN A 153 32.86 -23.09 11.72
CA ASN A 153 33.25 -21.72 11.96
C ASN A 153 32.16 -21.13 12.86
N ALA A 154 32.31 -21.35 14.16
CA ALA A 154 31.61 -20.59 15.18
C ALA A 154 31.74 -19.12 14.76
N VAL A 155 30.63 -18.53 14.32
CA VAL A 155 30.59 -17.12 13.93
C VAL A 155 31.01 -16.37 15.19
N SER A 156 32.27 -15.93 15.23
CA SER A 156 32.87 -15.24 16.38
C SER A 156 31.92 -14.15 16.88
N GLU A 157 31.79 -13.99 18.19
CA GLU A 157 30.94 -12.95 18.79
C GLU A 157 31.35 -11.55 18.32
N LYS A 158 32.61 -11.34 17.90
CA LYS A 158 33.18 -10.03 17.52
C LYS A 158 33.02 -9.63 16.05
N VAL A 159 32.18 -10.31 15.26
CA VAL A 159 31.96 -9.95 13.84
C VAL A 159 31.01 -8.77 13.73
N PHE A 160 31.43 -7.69 13.04
CA PHE A 160 30.59 -6.52 12.75
C PHE A 160 29.35 -6.90 11.93
N GLY A 161 28.23 -6.19 12.15
CA GLY A 161 26.95 -6.45 11.48
C GLY A 161 27.01 -6.42 9.96
N SER A 162 27.82 -5.54 9.36
CA SER A 162 28.04 -5.48 7.91
C SER A 162 28.67 -6.77 7.36
N VAL A 163 29.66 -7.32 8.07
CA VAL A 163 30.30 -8.58 7.68
C VAL A 163 29.33 -9.76 7.81
N LEU A 164 28.42 -9.74 8.79
CA LEU A 164 27.36 -10.73 8.89
C LEU A 164 26.36 -10.62 7.74
N TRP A 165 26.01 -9.40 7.34
CA TRP A 165 25.15 -9.13 6.21
C TRP A 165 25.75 -9.68 4.91
N ASP A 166 26.98 -9.32 4.57
CA ASP A 166 27.64 -9.75 3.33
C ASP A 166 27.75 -11.28 3.26
N ARG A 167 28.06 -11.93 4.38
CA ARG A 167 28.09 -13.40 4.49
C ARG A 167 26.71 -14.02 4.27
N ALA A 168 25.67 -13.43 4.84
CA ALA A 168 24.30 -13.91 4.68
C ALA A 168 23.80 -13.71 3.24
N VAL A 169 24.09 -12.56 2.62
CA VAL A 169 23.78 -12.30 1.20
C VAL A 169 24.51 -13.31 0.32
N PHE A 170 25.80 -13.54 0.53
CA PHE A 170 26.57 -14.53 -0.22
C PHE A 170 26.00 -15.95 -0.08
N ALA A 171 25.69 -16.37 1.14
CA ALA A 171 25.12 -17.69 1.40
C ALA A 171 23.74 -17.88 0.75
N LEU A 172 22.88 -16.85 0.78
CA LEU A 172 21.56 -16.88 0.16
C LEU A 172 21.65 -16.82 -1.37
N SER A 173 22.61 -16.06 -1.91
CA SER A 173 22.88 -15.97 -3.34
C SER A 173 23.30 -17.32 -3.92
N ALA A 174 24.18 -18.06 -3.23
CA ALA A 174 24.65 -19.37 -3.67
C ALA A 174 23.53 -20.42 -3.79
N ARG A 175 22.41 -20.23 -3.08
CA ARG A 175 21.22 -21.10 -3.10
C ARG A 175 20.12 -20.60 -4.03
N SER A 176 20.18 -19.34 -4.44
CA SER A 176 19.14 -18.73 -5.26
C SER A 176 19.23 -19.24 -6.70
N ASN A 177 18.07 -19.54 -7.29
CA ASN A 177 18.03 -19.98 -8.67
C ASN A 177 18.41 -18.83 -9.61
N ALA A 178 19.58 -18.91 -10.23
CA ALA A 178 20.08 -17.87 -11.15
C ALA A 178 19.07 -17.55 -12.26
N ARG A 179 18.31 -18.54 -12.76
CA ARG A 179 17.28 -18.32 -13.79
C ARG A 179 16.07 -17.55 -13.29
N GLU A 180 15.71 -17.70 -12.01
CA GLU A 180 14.62 -16.96 -11.39
C GLU A 180 15.02 -15.49 -11.20
N MET A 181 16.26 -15.27 -10.74
CA MET A 181 16.84 -13.94 -10.58
C MET A 181 16.96 -13.22 -11.92
N ASP A 182 17.30 -13.93 -12.99
CA ASP A 182 17.43 -13.34 -14.32
C ASP A 182 16.08 -12.92 -14.91
N LYS A 183 15.02 -13.70 -14.65
CA LYS A 183 13.65 -13.30 -14.98
C LYS A 183 13.23 -12.06 -14.19
N LEU A 184 13.55 -12.02 -12.90
CA LEU A 184 13.25 -10.85 -12.05
C LEU A 184 14.03 -9.60 -12.42
N LEU A 185 15.16 -9.73 -13.12
CA LEU A 185 15.93 -8.60 -13.66
C LEU A 185 15.54 -8.26 -15.11
N ASN A 186 14.56 -8.96 -15.69
CA ASN A 186 14.18 -8.84 -17.09
C ASN A 186 15.38 -8.99 -18.06
N LEU A 187 16.37 -9.80 -17.68
CA LEU A 187 17.58 -10.05 -18.47
C LEU A 187 17.20 -10.90 -19.69
N GLY A 188 17.17 -10.28 -20.88
CA GLY A 188 16.88 -10.96 -22.15
C GLY A 188 15.62 -10.51 -22.89
N GLU A 189 14.87 -9.52 -22.37
CA GLU A 189 13.76 -8.91 -23.12
C GLU A 189 14.26 -8.13 -24.34
N LYS A 190 13.65 -8.37 -25.51
CA LYS A 190 13.96 -7.66 -26.75
C LYS A 190 13.70 -6.16 -26.56
N GLY A 191 14.75 -5.34 -26.68
CA GLY A 191 14.66 -3.87 -26.64
C GLY A 191 15.27 -3.19 -25.40
N LYS A 192 15.78 -3.94 -24.41
CA LYS A 192 16.49 -3.38 -23.25
C LYS A 192 18.02 -3.41 -23.42
N ARG A 193 18.71 -2.46 -22.78
CA ARG A 193 20.18 -2.36 -22.76
C ARG A 193 20.77 -3.68 -22.26
N LYS A 194 21.76 -4.23 -22.97
CA LYS A 194 22.57 -5.36 -22.47
C LYS A 194 23.39 -4.85 -21.29
N LEU A 195 23.09 -5.38 -20.09
CA LEU A 195 23.85 -5.10 -18.88
C LEU A 195 25.22 -5.77 -18.94
N SER A 196 26.24 -5.14 -18.35
CA SER A 196 27.53 -5.77 -18.15
C SER A 196 27.42 -6.93 -17.14
N VAL A 197 28.43 -7.78 -17.10
CA VAL A 197 28.52 -8.86 -16.10
C VAL A 197 28.54 -8.29 -14.69
N ASP A 198 29.26 -7.18 -14.49
CA ASP A 198 29.39 -6.51 -13.19
C ASP A 198 28.06 -5.85 -12.76
N GLU A 199 27.39 -5.14 -13.67
CA GLU A 199 26.07 -4.55 -13.42
C GLU A 199 25.04 -5.64 -13.05
N THR A 200 25.08 -6.77 -13.78
CA THR A 200 24.20 -7.91 -13.50
C THR A 200 24.48 -8.51 -12.12
N SER A 201 25.76 -8.66 -11.74
CA SER A 201 26.14 -9.16 -10.43
C SER A 201 25.64 -8.24 -9.31
N TYR A 202 25.81 -6.93 -9.49
CA TYR A 202 25.38 -5.91 -8.52
C TYR A 202 23.87 -5.92 -8.30
N TYR A 203 23.06 -6.00 -9.37
CA TYR A 203 21.61 -6.05 -9.22
C TYR A 203 21.12 -7.37 -8.63
N ARG A 204 21.78 -8.50 -8.95
CA ARG A 204 21.49 -9.79 -8.31
C ARG A 204 21.77 -9.71 -6.81
N GLU A 205 22.89 -9.12 -6.42
CA GLU A 205 23.23 -8.93 -5.00
C GLU A 205 22.15 -8.11 -4.27
N ALA A 206 21.73 -6.98 -4.83
CA ALA A 206 20.68 -6.14 -4.25
C ALA A 206 19.32 -6.85 -4.12
N LEU A 207 18.94 -7.69 -5.11
CA LEU A 207 17.73 -8.52 -5.02
C LEU A 207 17.83 -9.58 -3.92
N VAL A 208 18.98 -10.24 -3.78
CA VAL A 208 19.22 -11.21 -2.69
C VAL A 208 19.20 -10.50 -1.34
N ALA A 209 19.80 -9.32 -1.24
CA ALA A 209 19.77 -8.47 -0.07
C ALA A 209 18.33 -8.09 0.34
N LEU A 210 17.46 -7.76 -0.62
CA LEU A 210 16.05 -7.47 -0.36
C LEU A 210 15.31 -8.70 0.19
N ARG A 211 15.56 -9.89 -0.37
CA ARG A 211 15.01 -11.16 0.14
C ARG A 211 15.48 -11.44 1.56
N LEU A 212 16.78 -11.27 1.82
CA LEU A 212 17.38 -11.43 3.14
C LEU A 212 16.76 -10.46 4.15
N ALA A 213 16.55 -9.20 3.80
CA ALA A 213 15.89 -8.22 4.67
C ALA A 213 14.49 -8.70 5.11
N LYS A 214 13.71 -9.23 4.15
CA LYS A 214 12.37 -9.80 4.43
C LYS A 214 12.46 -11.00 5.38
N GLU A 215 13.42 -11.89 5.17
CA GLU A 215 13.66 -13.04 6.06
C GLU A 215 14.06 -12.61 7.48
N VAL A 216 14.93 -11.61 7.60
CA VAL A 216 15.34 -11.03 8.88
C VAL A 216 14.15 -10.46 9.64
N ILE A 217 13.30 -9.67 8.98
CA ILE A 217 12.08 -9.12 9.59
C ILE A 217 11.12 -10.23 10.02
N ARG A 218 10.90 -11.23 9.17
CA ARG A 218 10.04 -12.37 9.51
C ARG A 218 10.57 -13.18 10.71
N ALA A 219 11.89 -13.40 10.79
CA ALA A 219 12.51 -14.08 11.92
C ALA A 219 12.34 -13.29 13.24
N MET A 220 12.37 -11.95 13.16
CA MET A 220 12.10 -11.09 14.31
C MET A 220 10.61 -11.11 14.70
N GLN A 221 9.71 -11.02 13.72
CA GLN A 221 8.26 -11.10 13.92
C GLN A 221 7.83 -12.44 14.52
N SER A 222 8.41 -13.56 14.08
CA SER A 222 8.02 -14.90 14.57
C SER A 222 8.25 -15.05 16.07
N SER A 223 9.24 -14.34 16.64
CA SER A 223 9.48 -14.33 18.09
C SER A 223 8.34 -13.70 18.89
N ARG A 224 7.51 -12.87 18.26
CA ARG A 224 6.42 -12.11 18.87
C ARG A 224 5.05 -12.77 18.68
N GLY A 225 4.96 -13.89 17.96
CA GLY A 225 3.69 -14.55 17.62
C GLY A 225 2.83 -14.91 18.85
N ASN A 226 3.44 -15.42 19.92
CA ASN A 226 2.69 -15.75 21.14
C ASN A 226 2.10 -14.50 21.81
N ALA A 227 2.81 -13.38 21.78
CA ALA A 227 2.34 -12.12 22.35
C ALA A 227 1.19 -11.53 21.52
N ILE A 228 1.25 -11.67 20.19
CA ILE A 228 0.16 -11.28 19.28
C ILE A 228 -1.08 -12.14 19.52
N ALA A 229 -0.91 -13.47 19.61
CA ALA A 229 -2.01 -14.40 19.92
C ALA A 229 -2.68 -14.04 21.26
N GLN A 230 -1.89 -13.75 22.30
CA GLN A 230 -2.42 -13.33 23.60
C GLN A 230 -3.16 -11.99 23.50
N LEU A 231 -2.59 -11.01 22.78
CA LEU A 231 -3.20 -9.70 22.57
C LEU A 231 -4.58 -9.81 21.89
N ASN A 232 -4.67 -10.63 20.85
CA ASN A 232 -5.91 -10.83 20.10
C ASN A 232 -6.99 -11.50 20.96
N ARG A 233 -6.61 -12.45 21.82
CA ARG A 233 -7.54 -13.12 22.75
C ARG A 233 -8.06 -12.20 23.84
N THR A 234 -7.22 -11.29 24.35
CA THR A 234 -7.62 -10.36 25.42
C THR A 234 -8.30 -9.10 24.88
N GLY A 235 -8.28 -8.87 23.56
CA GLY A 235 -8.76 -7.62 22.95
C GLY A 235 -7.91 -6.40 23.36
N GLY A 236 -6.65 -6.63 23.73
CA GLY A 236 -5.75 -5.58 24.20
C GLY A 236 -5.18 -4.71 23.07
N PHE A 237 -4.40 -3.70 23.44
CA PHE A 237 -3.67 -2.83 22.52
C PHE A 237 -2.17 -2.86 22.80
N SER A 238 -1.35 -2.92 21.74
CA SER A 238 0.10 -2.82 21.84
C SER A 238 0.70 -2.19 20.58
N ARG A 239 1.28 -0.99 20.76
CA ARG A 239 1.96 -0.26 19.68
C ARG A 239 3.18 -1.01 19.13
N SER A 240 3.95 -1.67 19.99
CA SER A 240 5.15 -2.40 19.56
C SER A 240 4.81 -3.62 18.71
N LEU A 241 3.74 -4.35 19.05
CA LEU A 241 3.25 -5.48 18.26
C LEU A 241 2.61 -5.03 16.95
N ALA A 242 1.88 -3.91 16.95
CA ALA A 242 1.34 -3.32 15.72
C ALA A 242 2.46 -2.87 14.77
N ASN A 243 3.46 -2.15 15.28
CA ASN A 243 4.64 -1.75 14.52
C ASN A 243 5.37 -2.98 13.96
N SER A 244 5.50 -4.04 14.75
CA SER A 244 6.09 -5.29 14.28
C SER A 244 5.38 -5.84 13.04
N CYS A 245 4.06 -5.73 12.95
CA CYS A 245 3.29 -6.23 11.80
C CYS A 245 3.42 -5.32 10.56
N THR A 246 3.78 -4.04 10.74
CA THR A 246 3.95 -3.06 9.66
C THR A 246 5.42 -2.77 9.31
N ASP A 247 6.38 -3.45 9.94
CA ASP A 247 7.82 -3.19 9.75
C ASP A 247 8.26 -3.35 8.30
N TRP A 248 7.85 -4.42 7.63
CA TRP A 248 8.26 -4.68 6.25
C TRP A 248 7.73 -3.63 5.24
N PRO A 249 6.42 -3.32 5.18
CA PRO A 249 5.93 -2.28 4.28
C PRO A 249 6.52 -0.90 4.61
N CYS A 250 6.75 -0.57 5.89
CA CYS A 250 7.38 0.70 6.27
C CYS A 250 8.85 0.79 5.86
N LEU A 251 9.60 -0.32 5.97
CA LEU A 251 10.97 -0.38 5.48
C LEU A 251 11.04 -0.18 3.97
N LEU A 252 10.15 -0.81 3.21
CA LEU A 252 10.07 -0.64 1.75
C LEU A 252 9.71 0.80 1.37
N LEU A 253 8.79 1.43 2.10
CA LEU A 253 8.43 2.84 1.90
C LEU A 253 9.64 3.75 2.10
N GLU A 254 10.42 3.56 3.16
CA GLU A 254 11.64 4.34 3.39
C GLU A 254 12.67 4.09 2.29
N LEU A 255 12.90 2.83 1.92
CA LEU A 255 13.84 2.45 0.88
C LEU A 255 13.49 3.09 -0.47
N LEU A 256 12.22 3.01 -0.87
CA LEU A 256 11.72 3.65 -2.09
C LEU A 256 11.81 5.18 -2.00
N SER A 257 11.56 5.77 -0.83
CA SER A 257 11.67 7.21 -0.62
C SER A 257 13.13 7.67 -0.78
N GLN A 258 14.09 6.94 -0.21
CA GLN A 258 15.52 7.23 -0.34
C GLN A 258 16.03 7.01 -1.77
N ALA A 259 15.48 6.03 -2.49
CA ALA A 259 15.79 5.78 -3.89
C ALA A 259 15.19 6.83 -4.85
N ALA A 260 14.22 7.63 -4.38
CA ALA A 260 13.56 8.61 -5.22
C ALA A 260 14.52 9.72 -5.67
N GLU A 261 14.60 9.93 -6.98
CA GLU A 261 15.49 10.87 -7.67
C GLU A 261 14.76 11.56 -8.83
N ILE A 262 14.98 12.88 -8.97
CA ILE A 262 14.34 13.71 -10.00
C ILE A 262 14.77 13.21 -11.39
N ASP A 263 13.83 13.16 -12.35
CA ASP A 263 14.05 12.70 -13.72
C ASP A 263 14.59 11.27 -13.91
N TYR A 264 14.70 10.48 -12.83
CA TYR A 264 15.22 9.12 -12.88
C TYR A 264 14.25 8.07 -12.33
N PHE A 265 13.94 8.14 -11.03
CA PHE A 265 13.05 7.21 -10.37
C PHE A 265 12.17 7.97 -9.39
N GLN A 266 10.89 8.12 -9.73
CA GLN A 266 9.93 8.90 -8.93
C GLN A 266 8.76 7.99 -8.50
N PRO A 267 8.95 7.20 -7.43
CA PRO A 267 7.93 6.31 -6.93
C PRO A 267 6.79 7.11 -6.30
N LYS A 268 5.57 6.57 -6.38
CA LYS A 268 4.41 7.04 -5.64
C LYS A 268 3.49 5.87 -5.33
N LEU A 269 2.74 5.98 -4.24
CA LEU A 269 1.85 4.92 -3.76
C LEU A 269 0.43 5.46 -3.64
N VAL A 270 -0.52 4.77 -4.26
CA VAL A 270 -1.94 4.97 -4.06
C VAL A 270 -2.49 3.78 -3.29
N ILE A 271 -3.07 4.04 -2.11
CA ILE A 271 -3.77 3.05 -1.30
C ILE A 271 -5.26 3.37 -1.36
N ASN A 272 -5.99 2.61 -2.17
CA ASN A 272 -7.42 2.75 -2.34
C ASN A 272 -8.20 1.97 -1.28
N ASN A 273 -9.32 2.56 -0.85
CA ASN A 273 -10.22 2.00 0.17
C ASN A 273 -9.49 1.67 1.49
N ILE A 274 -8.66 2.59 1.99
CA ILE A 274 -7.89 2.40 3.24
C ILE A 274 -8.77 2.05 4.45
N GLU A 275 -10.02 2.52 4.48
CA GLU A 275 -11.01 2.20 5.52
C GLU A 275 -11.41 0.73 5.57
N VAL A 276 -11.20 -0.02 4.50
CA VAL A 276 -11.52 -1.45 4.44
C VAL A 276 -10.55 -2.23 5.34
N LEU A 277 -9.27 -1.84 5.37
CA LEU A 277 -8.26 -2.46 6.22
C LEU A 277 -8.59 -2.34 7.70
N LYS A 278 -9.18 -1.22 8.12
CA LYS A 278 -9.62 -0.99 9.51
C LYS A 278 -10.64 -2.03 9.97
N ASN A 279 -11.49 -2.50 9.05
CA ASN A 279 -12.56 -3.47 9.31
C ASN A 279 -12.22 -4.89 8.84
N ALA A 280 -10.98 -5.14 8.44
CA ALA A 280 -10.56 -6.42 7.91
C ALA A 280 -10.61 -7.52 8.98
N LEU A 281 -11.00 -8.73 8.56
CA LEU A 281 -11.13 -9.89 9.43
C LEU A 281 -9.76 -10.41 9.86
N LEU A 282 -9.64 -10.68 11.16
CA LEU A 282 -8.51 -11.40 11.71
C LEU A 282 -8.81 -12.90 11.65
N ASN A 283 -8.06 -13.65 10.85
CA ASN A 283 -8.23 -15.09 10.70
C ASN A 283 -7.02 -15.91 11.22
N ASP A 284 -5.92 -15.25 11.55
CA ASP A 284 -4.73 -15.86 12.12
C ASP A 284 -4.28 -15.12 13.39
N ASP A 285 -3.61 -15.86 14.28
CA ASP A 285 -3.02 -15.31 15.51
C ASP A 285 -1.62 -14.69 15.23
N LYS A 286 -1.25 -14.47 13.96
CA LYS A 286 0.07 -13.96 13.55
C LYS A 286 0.05 -12.46 13.29
N MET A 287 -1.10 -11.91 12.93
CA MET A 287 -1.30 -10.48 12.74
C MET A 287 -2.05 -9.86 13.91
N VAL A 288 -1.85 -8.55 14.11
CA VAL A 288 -2.75 -7.76 14.97
C VAL A 288 -4.08 -7.52 14.24
N SER A 289 -5.10 -7.06 14.98
CA SER A 289 -6.39 -6.69 14.39
C SER A 289 -6.24 -5.66 13.25
N GLY A 290 -7.20 -5.67 12.32
CA GLY A 290 -7.20 -4.79 11.15
C GLY A 290 -7.09 -3.31 11.53
N SER A 291 -7.82 -2.88 12.56
CA SER A 291 -7.75 -1.51 13.10
C SER A 291 -6.36 -1.14 13.62
N MET A 292 -5.69 -2.03 14.36
CA MET A 292 -4.34 -1.77 14.87
C MET A 292 -3.29 -1.73 13.76
N TYR A 293 -3.38 -2.65 12.80
CA TYR A 293 -2.49 -2.67 11.64
C TYR A 293 -2.64 -1.38 10.83
N HIS A 294 -3.90 -1.04 10.55
CA HIS A 294 -4.31 0.17 9.85
C HIS A 294 -3.75 1.44 10.48
N ASP A 295 -3.96 1.64 11.79
CA ASP A 295 -3.51 2.84 12.50
C ASP A 295 -1.98 2.91 12.58
N SER A 296 -1.32 1.76 12.80
CA SER A 296 0.15 1.67 12.79
C SER A 296 0.73 2.04 11.43
N LEU A 297 0.15 1.55 10.34
CA LEU A 297 0.61 1.84 8.99
C LEU A 297 0.53 3.34 8.68
N ILE A 298 -0.62 3.96 8.92
CA ILE A 298 -0.82 5.40 8.66
C ILE A 298 0.11 6.24 9.53
N TRP A 299 0.22 5.91 10.82
CA TRP A 299 1.10 6.62 11.74
C TRP A 299 2.54 6.62 11.24
N ARG A 300 3.01 5.48 10.76
CA ARG A 300 4.40 5.34 10.27
C ARG A 300 4.62 6.01 8.92
N ILE A 301 3.63 6.02 8.02
CA ILE A 301 3.69 6.79 6.77
C ILE A 301 3.83 8.29 7.07
N ILE A 302 3.00 8.83 7.98
CA ILE A 302 3.07 10.23 8.40
C ILE A 302 4.41 10.54 9.05
N ALA A 303 4.86 9.70 9.99
CA ALA A 303 6.13 9.89 10.67
C ALA A 303 7.32 9.89 9.69
N LEU A 304 7.30 9.02 8.68
CA LEU A 304 8.33 8.99 7.64
C LEU A 304 8.30 10.28 6.79
N GLY A 305 7.11 10.72 6.37
CA GLY A 305 6.94 11.96 5.62
C GLY A 305 7.43 13.19 6.38
N ALA A 306 6.97 13.35 7.62
CA ALA A 306 7.28 14.52 8.45
C ALA A 306 8.78 14.61 8.81
N ASN A 307 9.42 13.48 9.11
CA ASN A 307 10.82 13.47 9.55
C ASN A 307 11.82 13.43 8.40
N GLU A 308 11.52 12.71 7.31
CA GLU A 308 12.51 12.38 6.28
C GLU A 308 12.11 12.75 4.85
N LYS A 309 10.86 13.20 4.65
CA LYS A 309 10.20 13.34 3.35
C LYS A 309 10.11 11.99 2.62
N CYS A 310 8.91 11.44 2.54
CA CYS A 310 8.66 10.16 1.88
C CYS A 310 8.23 10.33 0.42
N LEU A 311 8.22 9.25 -0.35
CA LEU A 311 7.55 9.22 -1.65
C LEU A 311 6.08 9.67 -1.53
N PRO A 312 5.46 10.29 -2.55
CA PRO A 312 4.05 10.64 -2.51
C PRO A 312 3.14 9.45 -2.18
N VAL A 313 2.42 9.53 -1.06
CA VAL A 313 1.41 8.54 -0.65
C VAL A 313 0.03 9.17 -0.68
N MET A 314 -0.87 8.58 -1.46
CA MET A 314 -2.27 9.00 -1.57
C MET A 314 -3.18 7.94 -0.93
N LEU A 315 -3.88 8.33 0.13
CA LEU A 315 -4.88 7.50 0.80
C LEU A 315 -6.26 7.89 0.27
N VAL A 316 -6.95 6.95 -0.37
CA VAL A 316 -8.30 7.19 -0.89
C VAL A 316 -9.30 6.56 0.07
N THR A 317 -10.25 7.36 0.54
CA THR A 317 -11.21 6.88 1.53
C THR A 317 -12.60 7.46 1.33
N SER A 318 -13.60 6.69 1.73
CA SER A 318 -14.97 7.16 1.89
C SER A 318 -15.36 7.45 3.34
N ASP A 319 -14.47 7.19 4.29
CA ASP A 319 -14.67 7.50 5.71
C ASP A 319 -14.14 8.90 6.01
N SER A 320 -14.94 9.73 6.68
CA SER A 320 -14.56 11.08 7.11
C SER A 320 -13.74 11.06 8.41
N TYR A 321 -13.61 9.90 9.06
CA TYR A 321 -12.95 9.78 10.37
C TYR A 321 -11.45 10.15 10.35
N TYR A 322 -10.79 10.02 9.20
CA TYR A 322 -9.35 10.23 9.06
C TYR A 322 -8.91 11.68 9.25
N SER A 323 -9.68 12.65 8.76
CA SER A 323 -9.28 14.07 8.80
C SER A 323 -9.31 14.62 10.24
N TYR A 324 -10.39 14.37 10.97
CA TYR A 324 -10.58 14.94 12.31
C TYR A 324 -9.74 14.26 13.39
N ARG A 325 -9.71 12.92 13.44
CA ARG A 325 -8.96 12.20 14.48
C ARG A 325 -7.45 12.35 14.31
N ALA A 326 -6.96 12.34 13.07
CA ALA A 326 -5.54 12.55 12.84
C ALA A 326 -5.12 14.00 13.17
N PHE A 327 -5.94 15.01 12.86
CA PHE A 327 -5.66 16.36 13.35
C PHE A 327 -5.47 16.38 14.88
N MET A 328 -6.38 15.72 15.62
CA MET A 328 -6.28 15.61 17.08
C MET A 328 -5.06 14.81 17.56
N ASP A 329 -4.71 13.73 16.87
CA ASP A 329 -3.66 12.80 17.30
C ASP A 329 -2.24 13.28 16.95
N PHE A 330 -2.07 14.10 15.90
CA PHE A 330 -0.76 14.58 15.44
C PHE A 330 -0.54 16.09 15.66
N GLY A 331 -1.57 16.88 15.97
CA GLY A 331 -1.42 18.27 16.43
C GLY A 331 -0.93 19.28 15.39
N PHE A 332 -0.92 18.92 14.10
CA PHE A 332 -0.61 19.85 13.01
C PHE A 332 -1.82 20.03 12.08
N PRO A 333 -2.26 21.26 11.76
CA PRO A 333 -3.37 21.46 10.83
C PRO A 333 -3.09 20.93 9.41
N ASP A 334 -1.81 20.76 9.06
CA ASP A 334 -1.38 20.38 7.71
C ASP A 334 -1.00 18.90 7.55
N ILE A 335 -1.27 17.99 8.51
CA ILE A 335 -0.81 16.57 8.44
C ILE A 335 -1.18 15.88 7.12
N PHE A 336 -2.33 16.29 6.57
CA PHE A 336 -2.81 15.86 5.28
C PHE A 336 -3.21 17.05 4.44
N ILE A 337 -2.99 16.95 3.14
CA ILE A 337 -3.78 17.73 2.18
C ILE A 337 -5.17 17.08 2.13
N SER A 338 -6.06 17.48 3.02
CA SER A 338 -7.48 17.09 3.00
C SER A 338 -8.28 18.06 2.12
N ARG A 339 -8.97 17.56 1.11
CA ARG A 339 -9.93 18.34 0.32
C ARG A 339 -11.27 17.62 0.34
N GLU A 340 -12.15 18.05 1.24
CA GLU A 340 -13.40 17.38 1.62
C GLU A 340 -14.51 17.36 0.56
N THR A 341 -14.29 17.82 -0.67
CA THR A 341 -15.38 17.98 -1.65
C THR A 341 -15.14 17.20 -2.92
N PHE A 342 -14.80 15.91 -2.81
CA PHE A 342 -15.08 14.97 -3.88
C PHE A 342 -16.56 14.57 -3.86
N GLY A 343 -17.43 15.52 -4.21
CA GLY A 343 -18.87 15.35 -4.27
C GLY A 343 -19.39 15.49 -5.70
N TRP A 344 -20.59 14.98 -5.95
CA TRP A 344 -21.35 15.34 -7.14
C TRP A 344 -22.15 16.61 -6.90
N THR A 345 -22.16 17.52 -7.86
CA THR A 345 -23.20 18.55 -7.91
C THR A 345 -24.56 17.90 -8.26
N PRO A 346 -25.70 18.56 -7.97
CA PRO A 346 -27.01 18.06 -8.41
C PRO A 346 -27.08 17.74 -9.91
N MET A 347 -26.47 18.59 -10.76
CA MET A 347 -26.44 18.38 -12.20
C MET A 347 -25.59 17.17 -12.61
N GLU A 348 -24.50 16.92 -11.89
CA GLU A 348 -23.64 15.77 -12.13
C GLU A 348 -24.31 14.47 -11.70
N ALA A 349 -24.96 14.49 -10.54
CA ALA A 349 -25.73 13.36 -10.07
C ALA A 349 -26.92 13.06 -10.98
N GLU A 350 -27.55 14.09 -11.55
CA GLU A 350 -28.64 13.97 -12.54
C GLU A 350 -28.26 13.04 -13.71
N LEU A 351 -27.03 13.16 -14.23
CA LEU A 351 -26.51 12.37 -15.35
C LEU A 351 -26.50 10.86 -15.10
N HIS A 352 -26.49 10.45 -13.83
CA HIS A 352 -26.38 9.06 -13.40
C HIS A 352 -27.65 8.54 -12.72
N MET A 353 -28.46 9.44 -12.17
CA MET A 353 -29.62 9.10 -11.34
C MET A 353 -30.91 9.11 -12.15
N ILE A 354 -31.03 10.01 -13.12
CA ILE A 354 -32.20 10.09 -13.99
C ILE A 354 -32.16 9.00 -15.06
N ALA A 355 -33.34 8.48 -15.41
CA ALA A 355 -33.61 7.39 -16.34
C ALA A 355 -33.31 5.99 -15.81
N ASP A 356 -32.25 5.83 -15.01
CA ASP A 356 -31.89 4.53 -14.43
C ASP A 356 -32.51 4.28 -13.03
N TYR A 357 -32.74 5.34 -12.24
CA TYR A 357 -33.18 5.21 -10.85
C TYR A 357 -34.33 6.13 -10.46
N PHE A 358 -34.41 7.34 -11.01
CA PHE A 358 -35.48 8.30 -10.71
C PHE A 358 -36.02 8.93 -11.99
N SER A 359 -37.29 9.32 -11.96
CA SER A 359 -37.89 10.22 -12.94
C SER A 359 -37.41 11.67 -12.72
N GLN A 360 -37.55 12.51 -13.75
CA GLN A 360 -37.20 13.93 -13.66
C GLN A 360 -37.96 14.66 -12.56
N SER A 361 -39.23 14.32 -12.34
CA SER A 361 -40.08 14.89 -11.30
C SER A 361 -39.61 14.49 -9.90
N GLU A 362 -39.30 13.21 -9.69
CA GLU A 362 -38.77 12.73 -8.40
C GLU A 362 -37.41 13.37 -8.10
N TRP A 363 -36.54 13.47 -9.11
CA TRP A 363 -35.22 14.08 -8.94
C TRP A 363 -35.31 15.55 -8.52
N LYS A 364 -36.23 16.33 -9.11
CA LYS A 364 -36.46 17.73 -8.71
C LYS A 364 -36.85 17.84 -7.24
N VAL A 365 -37.78 17.01 -6.77
CA VAL A 365 -38.19 16.98 -5.36
C VAL A 365 -37.02 16.57 -4.46
N ILE A 366 -36.24 15.58 -4.86
CA ILE A 366 -35.06 15.13 -4.10
C ILE A 366 -34.04 16.25 -3.95
N VAL A 367 -33.72 16.96 -5.04
CA VAL A 367 -32.77 18.09 -5.03
C VAL A 367 -33.30 19.26 -4.20
N GLU A 368 -34.60 19.55 -4.30
CA GLU A 368 -35.27 20.61 -3.53
C GLU A 368 -35.26 20.32 -2.02
N VAL A 369 -35.53 19.06 -1.63
CA VAL A 369 -35.68 18.66 -0.22
C VAL A 369 -34.34 18.36 0.45
N LEU A 370 -33.42 17.66 -0.22
CA LEU A 370 -32.16 17.19 0.38
C LEU A 370 -30.95 18.07 0.06
N GLY A 371 -31.11 19.00 -0.88
CA GLY A 371 -30.05 19.91 -1.32
C GLY A 371 -28.91 19.19 -2.08
N PRO A 372 -27.79 19.89 -2.31
CA PRO A 372 -26.68 19.39 -3.13
C PRO A 372 -25.76 18.40 -2.41
N SER A 373 -26.20 17.78 -1.30
CA SER A 373 -25.37 16.87 -0.52
C SER A 373 -25.19 15.54 -1.26
N PRO A 374 -23.98 15.20 -1.76
CA PRO A 374 -23.76 13.93 -2.44
C PRO A 374 -23.90 12.73 -1.49
N ARG A 375 -23.77 12.95 -0.18
CA ARG A 375 -24.00 11.94 0.86
C ARG A 375 -25.49 11.60 1.01
N HIS A 376 -26.37 12.60 0.97
CA HIS A 376 -27.82 12.34 1.06
C HIS A 376 -28.35 11.64 -0.19
N LEU A 377 -27.81 11.97 -1.36
CA LEU A 377 -28.13 11.29 -2.62
C LEU A 377 -27.70 9.82 -2.59
N PHE A 378 -26.54 9.52 -1.99
CA PHE A 378 -26.10 8.15 -1.74
C PHE A 378 -27.04 7.38 -0.81
N GLU A 379 -27.40 7.98 0.33
CA GLU A 379 -28.24 7.32 1.33
C GLU A 379 -29.65 7.02 0.78
N LEU A 380 -30.22 7.93 -0.02
CA LEU A 380 -31.47 7.67 -0.75
C LEU A 380 -31.34 6.52 -1.75
N TYR A 381 -30.25 6.48 -2.52
CA TYR A 381 -29.99 5.39 -3.46
C TYR A 381 -29.91 4.04 -2.72
N ALA A 382 -29.11 4.00 -1.64
CA ALA A 382 -28.94 2.79 -0.83
C ALA A 382 -30.26 2.34 -0.21
N LEU A 383 -31.10 3.29 0.25
CA LEU A 383 -32.44 3.00 0.74
C LEU A 383 -33.34 2.42 -0.35
N LYS A 384 -33.33 3.00 -1.56
CA LYS A 384 -34.12 2.51 -2.71
C LYS A 384 -33.72 1.11 -3.19
N GLN A 385 -32.45 0.77 -3.08
CA GLN A 385 -31.93 -0.57 -3.37
C GLN A 385 -32.15 -1.57 -2.23
N SER A 386 -32.44 -1.09 -1.03
CA SER A 386 -32.67 -1.96 0.12
C SER A 386 -33.97 -2.75 -0.05
N SER A 387 -33.99 -3.96 0.49
CA SER A 387 -35.19 -4.79 0.57
C SER A 387 -36.34 -4.16 1.37
N TYR A 388 -36.07 -3.07 2.10
CA TYR A 388 -37.07 -2.31 2.85
C TYR A 388 -37.89 -1.37 1.97
N TYR A 389 -37.36 -0.93 0.82
CA TYR A 389 -38.07 -0.03 -0.10
C TYR A 389 -38.75 -0.78 -1.27
N GLN A 390 -38.31 -2.00 -1.57
CA GLN A 390 -38.96 -2.87 -2.57
C GLN A 390 -40.18 -3.65 -2.03
N LYS A 391 -40.53 -3.44 -0.76
CA LYS A 391 -41.82 -3.84 -0.17
C LYS A 391 -42.79 -2.67 -0.25
#